data_AF-A0A9D3MPG3-F1
#
_entry.id   AF-A0A9D3MPG3-F1
#
_cell.length_a   1.000
_cell.length_b   1.000
_cell.length_c   1.000
_cell.angle_alpha   90.00
_cell.angle_beta   90.00
_cell.angle_gamma   90.00
#
_symmetry.space_group_name_H-M   'P 1'
#
loop_
_entity.id
_entity.type
_entity.pdbx_description
1 polymer ?
#
loop_
_entity_poly.entity_id
_entity_poly.type
_entity_poly.pdbx_seq_one_letter_code
_entity_poly.pdbx_strand_id
1 'polypeptide(L)'
;SLVGFLGEPRTVGCRFESLVKFLGESRTVGCRFESLVRFLVSLETVGCRFESLVGFLGESRTVGCRFESLVGFLGESRTVGCRFESLVGFLGESRTVGSRFESLVEFLGESRTVGCRFESLVRFLGESRNSRL
;
A
#
# COMPACT_ATOMS: atom_id res chain seq x y z
N SER A 1 -21.15 1.58 -9.68
CA SER A 1 -21.47 0.18 -9.36
C SER A 1 -20.39 -0.41 -8.47
N LEU A 2 -20.76 -1.06 -7.35
CA LEU A 2 -19.79 -1.79 -6.52
C LEU A 2 -19.35 -3.05 -7.25
N VAL A 3 -18.10 -3.11 -7.71
CA VAL A 3 -17.51 -4.31 -8.32
C VAL A 3 -16.62 -5.03 -7.29
N GLY A 4 -16.59 -6.36 -7.35
CA GLY A 4 -15.66 -7.18 -6.60
C GLY A 4 -15.09 -8.26 -7.51
N PHE A 5 -13.79 -8.51 -7.41
CA PHE A 5 -13.11 -9.55 -8.17
C PHE A 5 -12.73 -10.71 -7.24
N LEU A 6 -12.88 -11.94 -7.74
CA LEU A 6 -12.52 -13.18 -7.06
C LEU A 6 -11.51 -13.96 -7.91
N GLY A 7 -10.64 -14.73 -7.25
CA GLY A 7 -9.69 -15.63 -7.91
C GLY A 7 -8.37 -14.93 -8.20
N GLU A 8 -7.93 -14.96 -9.46
CA GLU A 8 -6.65 -14.38 -9.89
C GLU A 8 -6.77 -13.19 -10.86
N PRO A 9 -7.44 -12.10 -10.47
CA PRO A 9 -7.72 -11.00 -11.39
C PRO A 9 -6.44 -10.28 -11.80
N ARG A 10 -6.32 -10.07 -13.12
CA ARG A 10 -5.28 -9.24 -13.73
C ARG A 10 -5.91 -8.02 -14.37
N THR A 11 -5.50 -6.85 -13.92
CA THR A 11 -6.07 -5.56 -14.37
C THR A 11 -4.95 -4.66 -14.89
N VAL A 12 -5.15 -4.09 -16.08
CA VAL A 12 -4.15 -3.25 -16.76
C VAL A 12 -4.84 -2.03 -17.35
N GLY A 13 -4.37 -0.83 -16.98
CA GLY A 13 -4.86 0.43 -17.55
C GLY A 13 -6.33 0.75 -17.24
N CYS A 14 -6.90 0.16 -16.19
CA CYS A 14 -8.30 0.36 -15.83
C CYS A 14 -8.50 1.59 -14.95
N ARG A 15 -9.69 2.20 -15.03
CA ARG A 15 -10.18 3.19 -14.07
C ARG A 15 -11.38 2.63 -13.32
N PHE A 16 -11.31 2.67 -12.00
CA PHE A 16 -12.39 2.24 -11.10
C PHE A 16 -12.82 3.41 -10.23
N GLU A 17 -14.07 3.82 -10.35
CA GLU A 17 -14.65 4.84 -9.46
C GLU A 17 -14.92 4.27 -8.08
N SER A 18 -15.56 3.10 -8.01
CA SER A 18 -15.84 2.40 -6.77
C SER A 18 -15.60 0.91 -6.93
N LEU A 19 -14.69 0.38 -6.11
CA LEU A 19 -14.40 -1.03 -6.04
C LEU A 19 -14.38 -1.48 -4.58
N VAL A 20 -15.05 -2.60 -4.28
CA VAL A 20 -15.15 -3.08 -2.91
C VAL A 20 -13.95 -3.92 -2.57
N LYS A 21 -13.67 -4.92 -3.41
CA LYS A 21 -12.67 -5.92 -3.05
C LYS A 21 -12.04 -6.61 -4.24
N PHE A 22 -10.77 -6.90 -4.06
CA PHE A 22 -10.08 -8.00 -4.73
C PHE A 22 -9.86 -9.11 -3.71
N LEU A 23 -10.23 -10.34 -4.05
CA LEU A 23 -10.05 -11.53 -3.23
C LEU A 23 -9.22 -12.56 -4.01
N GLY A 24 -8.10 -12.98 -3.43
CA GLY A 24 -7.17 -13.94 -4.02
C GLY A 24 -5.91 -13.27 -4.56
N GLU A 25 -5.15 -13.99 -5.37
CA GLU A 25 -3.89 -13.49 -5.92
C GLU A 25 -4.15 -12.49 -7.04
N SER A 26 -3.91 -11.21 -6.80
CA SER A 26 -4.27 -10.15 -7.75
C SER A 26 -3.04 -9.46 -8.30
N ARG A 27 -3.13 -9.03 -9.56
CA ARG A 27 -2.12 -8.17 -10.18
C ARG A 27 -2.76 -6.98 -10.87
N THR A 28 -2.27 -5.80 -10.52
CA THR A 28 -2.80 -4.52 -11.00
C THR A 28 -1.68 -3.64 -11.51
N VAL A 29 -1.80 -3.18 -12.76
CA VAL A 29 -0.77 -2.37 -13.42
C VAL A 29 -1.39 -1.11 -14.04
N GLY A 30 -0.84 0.05 -13.71
CA GLY A 30 -1.23 1.32 -14.34
C GLY A 30 -2.70 1.70 -14.17
N CYS A 31 -3.35 1.25 -13.10
CA CYS A 31 -4.76 1.50 -12.84
C CYS A 31 -4.96 2.72 -11.94
N ARG A 32 -6.14 3.34 -12.04
CA ARG A 32 -6.59 4.42 -11.14
C ARG A 32 -7.82 3.98 -10.36
N PHE A 33 -7.79 4.19 -9.05
CA PHE A 33 -8.89 3.90 -8.13
C PHE A 33 -9.25 5.17 -7.37
N GLU A 34 -10.49 5.62 -7.49
CA GLU A 34 -10.99 6.75 -6.69
C GLU A 34 -11.36 6.27 -5.29
N SER A 35 -12.17 5.22 -5.21
CA SER A 35 -12.50 4.56 -3.94
C SER A 35 -12.31 3.06 -4.04
N LEU A 36 -11.40 2.53 -3.23
CA LEU A 36 -11.23 1.09 -3.03
C LEU A 36 -11.31 0.75 -1.55
N VAL A 37 -12.15 -0.23 -1.22
CA VAL A 37 -12.21 -0.72 0.16
C VAL A 37 -11.00 -1.62 0.44
N ARG A 38 -10.89 -2.83 -0.13
CA ARG A 38 -9.81 -3.75 0.28
C ARG A 38 -9.19 -4.57 -0.86
N PHE A 39 -7.91 -4.89 -0.71
CA PHE A 39 -7.31 -6.07 -1.34
C PHE A 39 -7.06 -7.14 -0.28
N LEU A 40 -7.29 -8.40 -0.62
CA LEU A 40 -7.23 -9.53 0.30
C LEU A 40 -6.38 -10.67 -0.30
N VAL A 41 -5.47 -11.22 0.51
CA VAL A 41 -4.63 -12.41 0.28
C VAL A 41 -3.23 -12.10 -0.27
N SER A 42 -3.07 -11.93 -1.59
CA SER A 42 -1.77 -11.64 -2.20
C SER A 42 -1.94 -10.67 -3.35
N LEU A 43 -1.14 -9.61 -3.38
CA LEU A 43 -1.27 -8.57 -4.37
C LEU A 43 0.07 -8.06 -4.88
N GLU A 44 0.14 -7.88 -6.20
CA GLU A 44 1.14 -7.06 -6.86
C GLU A 44 0.51 -5.83 -7.53
N THR A 45 0.90 -4.64 -7.08
CA THR A 45 0.46 -3.36 -7.67
C THR A 45 1.63 -2.58 -8.20
N VAL A 46 1.56 -2.14 -9.46
CA VAL A 46 2.62 -1.40 -10.14
C VAL A 46 2.07 -0.15 -10.81
N GLY A 47 2.65 1.02 -10.51
CA GLY A 47 2.35 2.28 -11.19
C GLY A 47 0.90 2.73 -11.08
N CYS A 48 0.21 2.38 -9.99
CA CYS A 48 -1.19 2.71 -9.79
C CYS A 48 -1.38 3.97 -8.95
N ARG A 49 -2.56 4.60 -9.08
CA ARG A 49 -2.98 5.73 -8.25
C ARG A 49 -4.24 5.39 -7.47
N PHE A 50 -4.22 5.66 -6.17
CA PHE A 50 -5.34 5.47 -5.26
C PHE A 50 -5.64 6.80 -4.56
N GLU A 51 -6.89 7.29 -4.68
CA GLU A 51 -7.32 8.48 -3.96
C GLU A 51 -7.74 8.10 -2.54
N SER A 52 -8.65 7.12 -2.41
CA SER A 52 -9.03 6.53 -1.13
C SER A 52 -8.89 5.01 -1.14
N LEU A 53 -8.08 4.49 -0.22
CA LEU A 53 -7.93 3.05 0.01
C LEU A 53 -8.03 2.72 1.50
N VAL A 54 -8.90 1.78 1.87
CA VAL A 54 -8.94 1.32 3.27
C VAL A 54 -7.75 0.42 3.55
N GLY A 55 -7.42 -0.57 2.71
CA GLY A 55 -6.13 -1.22 2.92
C GLY A 55 -5.85 -2.48 2.12
N PHE A 56 -4.64 -2.95 2.33
CA PHE A 56 -4.14 -4.23 1.85
C PHE A 56 -4.07 -5.20 3.03
N LEU A 57 -4.66 -6.39 2.88
CA LEU A 57 -4.59 -7.47 3.88
C LEU A 57 -3.91 -8.70 3.29
N GLY A 58 -2.89 -9.21 3.99
CA GLY A 58 -2.09 -10.36 3.57
C GLY A 58 -0.73 -9.93 3.02
N GLU A 59 -0.29 -10.59 1.95
CA GLU A 59 0.96 -10.26 1.27
C GLU A 59 0.74 -9.18 0.22
N SER A 60 1.55 -8.12 0.26
CA SER A 60 1.42 -6.99 -0.66
C SER A 60 2.76 -6.53 -1.18
N ARG A 61 2.84 -6.37 -2.50
CA ARG A 61 3.97 -5.76 -3.20
C ARG A 61 3.48 -4.56 -3.98
N THR A 62 3.99 -3.39 -3.62
CA THR A 62 3.60 -2.12 -4.23
C THR A 62 4.83 -1.41 -4.79
N VAL A 63 4.80 -1.06 -6.08
CA VAL A 63 5.93 -0.44 -6.78
C VAL A 63 5.48 0.81 -7.53
N GLY A 64 6.12 1.95 -7.26
CA GLY A 64 5.88 3.20 -8.00
C GLY A 64 4.45 3.71 -7.92
N CYS A 65 3.72 3.40 -6.86
CA CYS A 65 2.32 3.80 -6.71
C CYS A 65 2.19 5.11 -5.92
N ARG A 66 1.07 5.81 -6.13
CA ARG A 66 0.69 7.01 -5.37
C ARG A 66 -0.60 6.79 -4.60
N PHE A 67 -0.60 7.14 -3.33
CA PHE A 67 -1.74 7.08 -2.43
C PHE A 67 -1.99 8.47 -1.84
N GLU A 68 -3.20 8.99 -2.00
CA GLU A 68 -3.60 10.23 -1.33
C GLU A 68 -4.04 9.92 0.10
N SER A 69 -4.97 8.98 0.26
CA SER A 69 -5.38 8.47 1.56
C SER A 69 -5.34 6.94 1.61
N LEU A 70 -4.53 6.41 2.52
CA LEU A 70 -4.47 4.98 2.84
C LEU A 70 -4.60 4.78 4.36
N VAL A 71 -5.50 3.89 4.80
CA VAL A 71 -5.50 3.51 6.22
C VAL A 71 -4.31 2.61 6.49
N GLY A 72 -4.16 1.47 5.82
CA GLY A 72 -2.94 0.72 6.06
C GLY A 72 -2.69 -0.54 5.25
N PHE A 73 -1.52 -1.10 5.54
CA PHE A 73 -1.13 -2.44 5.16
C PHE A 73 -1.17 -3.33 6.42
N LEU A 74 -1.81 -4.49 6.33
CA LEU A 74 -1.81 -5.48 7.41
C LEU A 74 -1.30 -6.82 6.86
N GLY A 75 -0.25 -7.36 7.49
CA GLY A 75 0.45 -8.57 7.04
C GLY A 75 1.85 -8.25 6.56
N GLU A 76 2.29 -8.93 5.50
CA GLU A 76 3.59 -8.70 4.88
C GLU A 76 3.48 -7.65 3.77
N SER A 77 4.31 -6.62 3.85
CA SER A 77 4.30 -5.52 2.89
C SER A 77 5.68 -5.19 2.36
N ARG A 78 5.76 -5.04 1.03
CA ARG A 78 6.95 -4.58 0.32
C ARG A 78 6.59 -3.38 -0.54
N THR A 79 7.12 -2.23 -0.18
CA THR A 79 6.83 -0.95 -0.84
C THR A 79 8.09 -0.36 -1.43
N VAL A 80 8.09 -0.04 -2.72
CA VAL A 80 9.26 0.48 -3.42
C VAL A 80 8.89 1.72 -4.24
N GLY A 81 9.58 2.83 -4.00
CA GLY A 81 9.43 4.06 -4.78
C GLY A 81 8.01 4.63 -4.76
N CYS A 82 7.25 4.41 -3.68
CA CYS A 82 5.86 4.87 -3.58
C CYS A 82 5.78 6.24 -2.90
N ARG A 83 4.68 6.96 -3.15
CA ARG A 83 4.36 8.22 -2.48
C ARG A 83 3.04 8.09 -1.73
N PHE A 84 3.04 8.49 -0.47
CA PHE A 84 1.88 8.54 0.40
C PHE A 84 1.72 9.97 0.92
N GLU A 85 0.55 10.57 0.67
CA GLU A 85 0.21 11.86 1.27
C GLU A 85 -0.26 11.64 2.71
N SER A 86 -1.22 10.74 2.91
CA SER A 86 -1.65 10.29 4.23
C SER A 86 -1.66 8.77 4.33
N LEU A 87 -0.91 8.23 5.28
CA LEU A 87 -0.93 6.83 5.67
C LEU A 87 -1.11 6.70 7.18
N VAL A 88 -2.10 5.90 7.64
CA VAL A 88 -2.20 5.61 9.07
C VAL A 88 -1.08 4.66 9.48
N GLY A 89 -0.96 3.49 8.86
CA GLY A 89 0.20 2.67 9.21
C GLY A 89 0.42 1.36 8.48
N PHE A 90 1.52 0.74 8.88
CA PHE A 90 1.85 -0.65 8.57
C PHE A 90 1.71 -1.49 9.84
N LEU A 91 1.05 -2.64 9.73
CA LEU A 91 0.90 -3.62 10.81
C LEU A 91 1.41 -4.98 10.33
N GLY A 92 2.42 -5.52 11.02
CA GLY A 92 3.07 -6.78 10.65
C GLY A 92 4.50 -6.55 10.16
N GLU A 93 4.90 -7.25 9.11
CA GLU A 93 6.24 -7.12 8.54
C GLU A 93 6.22 -6.13 7.37
N SER A 94 7.10 -5.14 7.42
CA SER A 94 7.17 -4.09 6.42
C SER A 94 8.59 -3.84 5.93
N ARG A 95 8.74 -3.81 4.60
CA ARG A 95 9.96 -3.38 3.93
C ARG A 95 9.64 -2.26 2.97
N THR A 96 10.22 -1.10 3.23
CA THR A 96 9.99 0.11 2.44
C THR A 96 11.31 0.64 1.90
N VAL A 97 11.37 0.89 0.60
CA VAL A 97 12.58 1.36 -0.09
C VAL A 97 12.26 2.59 -0.93
N GLY A 98 13.03 3.66 -0.79
CA GLY A 98 12.97 4.85 -1.64
C GLY A 98 11.59 5.52 -1.68
N SER A 99 10.77 5.35 -0.63
CA SER A 99 9.39 5.86 -0.61
C SER A 99 9.29 7.16 0.17
N ARG A 100 8.32 8.00 -0.20
CA ARG A 100 8.05 9.28 0.46
C ARG A 100 6.71 9.25 1.15
N PHE A 101 6.70 9.73 2.39
CA PHE A 101 5.52 9.88 3.23
C PHE A 101 5.45 11.33 3.68
N GLU A 102 4.35 12.01 3.35
CA GLU A 102 4.07 13.34 3.89
C GLU A 102 3.54 13.21 5.32
N SER A 103 2.54 12.37 5.52
CA SER A 103 2.06 11.97 6.84
C SER A 103 2.04 10.45 6.97
N LEU A 104 2.74 9.94 7.98
CA LEU A 104 2.65 8.58 8.46
C LEU A 104 2.44 8.56 9.97
N VAL A 105 1.40 7.88 10.45
CA VAL A 105 1.23 7.73 11.90
C VAL A 105 2.24 6.70 12.43
N GLU A 106 2.15 5.44 12.01
CA GLU A 106 2.92 4.40 12.69
C GLU A 106 3.37 3.22 11.82
N PHE A 107 4.45 2.60 12.28
CA PHE A 107 4.76 1.20 11.99
C PHE A 107 4.55 0.39 13.27
N LEU A 108 3.84 -0.73 13.15
CA LEU A 108 3.59 -1.69 14.22
C LEU A 108 4.09 -3.08 13.80
N GLY A 109 5.10 -3.60 14.49
CA GLY A 109 5.74 -4.87 14.16
C GLY A 109 7.16 -4.67 13.63
N GLU A 110 7.58 -5.55 12.72
CA GLU A 110 8.92 -5.49 12.12
C GLU A 110 8.94 -4.53 10.93
N SER A 111 9.89 -3.59 10.95
CA SER A 111 10.01 -2.58 9.92
C SER A 111 11.45 -2.41 9.45
N ARG A 112 11.62 -2.36 8.13
CA ARG A 112 12.89 -1.99 7.49
C ARG A 112 12.65 -0.91 6.45
N THR A 113 13.23 0.26 6.68
CA THR A 113 13.13 1.40 5.77
C THR A 113 14.51 1.77 5.22
N VAL A 114 14.64 1.89 3.90
CA VAL A 114 15.89 2.25 3.22
C VAL A 114 15.66 3.44 2.31
N GLY A 115 16.42 4.53 2.49
CA GLY A 115 16.30 5.73 1.64
C GLY A 115 14.90 6.34 1.64
N CYS A 116 14.13 6.16 2.71
CA CYS A 116 12.76 6.67 2.81
C CYS A 116 12.76 8.08 3.42
N ARG A 117 11.87 8.93 2.92
CA ARG A 117 11.66 10.28 3.44
C ARG A 117 10.31 10.35 4.13
N PHE A 118 10.32 10.83 5.37
CA PHE A 118 9.12 11.08 6.17
C PHE A 118 9.12 12.57 6.53
N GLU A 119 8.08 13.30 6.17
CA GLU A 119 7.91 14.70 6.61
C GLU A 119 7.28 14.73 8.00
N SER A 120 6.26 13.91 8.23
CA SER A 120 5.74 13.59 9.54
C SER A 120 5.69 12.08 9.74
N LEU A 121 6.33 11.62 10.80
CA LEU A 121 6.25 10.25 11.30
C LEU A 121 6.06 10.31 12.81
N VAL A 122 5.00 9.68 13.32
CA VAL A 122 4.77 9.69 14.77
C VAL A 122 5.68 8.69 15.48
N ARG A 123 5.66 7.40 15.10
CA ARG A 123 6.49 6.40 15.80
C ARG A 123 6.66 5.07 15.07
N PHE A 124 7.71 4.34 15.46
CA PHE A 124 7.84 2.91 15.27
C PHE A 124 7.53 2.20 16.60
N LEU A 125 6.70 1.16 16.59
CA LEU A 125 6.55 0.23 17.70
C LEU A 125 6.85 -1.19 17.23
N GLY A 126 7.92 -1.76 17.77
CA GLY A 126 8.48 -3.05 17.34
C GLY A 126 9.90 -2.89 16.83
N GLU A 127 10.44 -3.93 16.20
CA GLU A 127 11.79 -3.88 15.66
C GLU A 127 11.85 -2.97 14.44
N SER A 128 12.75 -2.01 14.45
CA SER A 128 12.93 -1.08 13.33
C SER A 128 14.38 -0.95 12.92
N ARG A 129 14.63 -1.07 11.62
CA ARG A 129 15.90 -0.78 10.97
C ARG A 129 15.71 0.30 9.93
N ASN A 130 16.21 1.50 10.22
CA ASN A 130 16.14 2.64 9.31
C ASN A 130 17.55 3.02 8.84
N SER A 131 17.79 2.93 7.52
CA SER A 131 19.02 3.38 6.90
C SER A 131 18.73 4.52 5.92
N ARG A 132 19.31 5.68 6.16
CA ARG A 132 19.38 6.79 5.19
C ARG A 132 20.58 6.51 4.29
N LEU A 133 20.35 6.18 3.02
CA LEU A 133 21.39 6.19 1.98
C LEU A 133 21.24 7.50 1.21
#